data_AF-A0A7K3S4M5-F1
#
_entry.id   AF-A0A7K3S4M5-F1
#
_cell.length_a   1.000
_cell.length_b   1.000
_cell.length_c   1.000
_cell.angle_alpha   90.00
_cell.angle_beta   90.00
_cell.angle_gamma   90.00
#
_symmetry.space_group_name_H-M   'P 1'
#
loop_
_entity.id
_entity.type
_entity.pdbx_description
1 polymer ?
#
loop_
_entity_poly.entity_id
_entity_poly.type
_entity_poly.pdbx_seq_one_letter_code
_entity_poly.pdbx_strand_id
1 'polypeptide(L)' 'ALAGWAGSAPAAEAALVAAGISPQARGEALTVEEFAAIAEHKPEVSSL' A
#
# COMPACT_ATOMS: atom_id res chain seq x y z
N ALA A 1 7.37 6.17 1.91
CA ALA A 1 6.29 6.94 1.23
C ALA A 1 4.91 6.45 1.66
N LEU A 2 4.55 5.18 1.45
CA LEU A 2 3.20 4.67 1.72
C LEU A 2 2.79 4.60 3.20
N ALA A 3 3.73 4.44 4.14
CA ALA A 3 3.41 4.33 5.57
C ALA A 3 2.61 5.52 6.13
N GLY A 4 2.84 6.74 5.64
CA GLY A 4 2.07 7.92 6.05
C GLY A 4 0.66 7.93 5.48
N TRP A 5 0.47 7.44 4.26
CA TRP A 5 -0.84 7.31 3.61
C TRP A 5 -1.68 6.18 4.23
N ALA A 6 -1.03 5.05 4.55
CA ALA A 6 -1.66 3.88 5.16
C ALA A 6 -1.79 3.96 6.69
N GLY A 7 -1.24 5.01 7.32
CA GLY A 7 -1.25 5.22 8.77
C GLY A 7 -0.17 4.45 9.55
N SER A 8 0.44 3.40 8.98
CA SER A 8 1.62 2.73 9.56
C SER A 8 2.40 1.95 8.49
N ALA A 9 3.63 1.53 8.83
CA ALA A 9 4.41 0.65 7.95
C ALA A 9 3.77 -0.73 7.75
N PRO A 10 3.28 -1.45 8.80
CA PRO A 10 2.57 -2.71 8.61
C PRO A 10 1.29 -2.56 7.77
N ALA A 11 0.57 -1.45 7.91
CA ALA A 11 -0.63 -1.19 7.12
C ALA A 11 -0.30 -0.97 5.62
N ALA A 12 0.80 -0.29 5.32
CA ALA A 12 1.28 -0.15 3.95
C ALA A 12 1.69 -1.50 3.35
N GLU A 13 2.35 -2.35 4.13
CA GLU A 13 2.71 -3.71 3.70
C GLU A 13 1.48 -4.56 3.41
N ALA A 14 0.46 -4.50 4.27
CA ALA A 14 -0.80 -5.21 4.03
C ALA A 14 -1.48 -4.81 2.71
N ALA A 15 -1.48 -3.51 2.38
CA ALA A 15 -2.01 -3.02 1.11
C ALA A 15 -1.21 -3.52 -0.11
N LEU A 16 0.12 -3.56 -0.01
CA LEU A 16 0.99 -4.10 -1.07
C LEU A 16 0.72 -5.58 -1.31
N VAL A 17 0.69 -6.38 -0.23
CA VAL A 17 0.43 -7.83 -0.32
C VAL A 17 -0.96 -8.11 -0.89
N ALA A 18 -1.99 -7.35 -0.47
CA ALA A 18 -3.34 -7.50 -0.99
C ALA A 18 -3.44 -7.18 -2.50
N ALA A 19 -2.66 -6.19 -2.97
CA ALA A 19 -2.53 -5.87 -4.39
C ALA A 19 -1.64 -6.85 -5.19
N GLY A 20 -1.08 -7.89 -4.54
CA GLY A 20 -0.17 -8.84 -5.18
C GLY A 20 1.24 -8.29 -5.44
N ILE A 21 1.60 -7.18 -4.79
CA ILE A 21 2.88 -6.47 -4.99
C ILE A 21 3.83 -6.81 -3.84
N SER A 22 5.11 -7.03 -4.18
CA SER A 22 6.14 -7.27 -3.17
C SER A 22 6.30 -6.08 -2.22
N PRO A 23 6.33 -6.28 -0.89
CA PRO A 23 6.64 -5.22 0.07
C PRO A 23 8.02 -4.57 -0.12
N GLN A 24 8.91 -5.24 -0.87
CA GLN A 24 10.27 -4.76 -1.16
C GLN A 24 10.33 -3.93 -2.46
N ALA A 25 9.23 -3.83 -3.20
CA ALA A 25 9.18 -3.02 -4.40
C ALA A 25 9.45 -1.56 -4.07
N ARG A 26 10.34 -0.93 -4.84
CA ARG A 26 10.61 0.51 -4.72
C ARG A 26 9.57 1.28 -5.51
N GLY A 27 9.13 2.42 -4.99
CA GLY A 27 8.03 3.17 -5.60
C GLY A 27 8.31 3.60 -7.05
N GLU A 28 9.56 3.88 -7.40
CA GLU A 28 9.97 4.22 -8.76
C GLU A 28 9.90 3.06 -9.76
N ALA A 29 9.80 1.81 -9.28
CA ALA A 29 9.64 0.63 -10.12
C ALA A 29 8.17 0.29 -10.39
N LEU A 30 7.23 0.93 -9.67
CA LEU A 30 5.80 0.65 -9.80
C LEU A 30 5.16 1.48 -10.92
N THR A 31 4.24 0.87 -11.66
CA THR A 31 3.41 1.58 -12.64
C THR A 31 2.24 2.30 -11.98
N VAL A 32 1.54 3.14 -12.76
CA VAL A 32 0.33 3.82 -12.29
C VAL A 32 -0.77 2.82 -11.93
N GLU A 33 -0.90 1.75 -12.70
CA GLU A 33 -1.87 0.67 -12.48
C GLU A 33 -1.56 -0.08 -11.19
N GLU A 34 -0.29 -0.33 -10.88
CA GLU A 34 0.13 -0.94 -9.62
C GLU A 34 -0.16 -0.02 -8.42
N PHE A 35 0.09 1.29 -8.56
CA PHE A 35 -0.32 2.26 -7.54
C PHE A 35 -1.84 2.30 -7.35
N ALA A 36 -2.62 2.21 -8.43
CA ALA A 36 -4.08 2.15 -8.35
C ALA A 36 -4.55 0.88 -7.63
N ALA A 37 -3.98 -0.28 -7.94
CA ALA A 37 -4.28 -1.53 -7.25
C ALA A 37 -3.97 -1.46 -5.75
N ILE A 38 -2.84 -0.86 -5.35
CA ILE A 38 -2.51 -0.63 -3.93
C ILE A 38 -3.58 0.24 -3.25
N ALA A 39 -4.04 1.29 -3.94
CA ALA A 39 -5.02 2.22 -3.41
C ALA A 39 -6.40 1.59 -3.19
N GLU A 40 -6.81 0.62 -4.01
CA GLU A 40 -8.03 -0.17 -3.83
C GLU A 40 -8.00 -0.99 -2.52
N HIS A 41 -6.81 -1.31 -2.02
CA HIS A 41 -6.58 -2.01 -0.76
C HIS A 41 -6.19 -1.08 0.40
N LYS A 42 -6.60 0.20 0.34
CA LYS A 42 -6.33 1.15 1.42
C LYS A 42 -6.79 0.61 2.77
N PRO A 43 -5.92 0.57 3.80
CA PRO A 43 -6.31 0.14 5.13
C PRO A 43 -7.36 1.09 5.72
N GLU A 44 -8.45 0.52 6.23
CA GLU A 44 -9.45 1.25 7.00
C GLU A 44 -8.85 1.69 8.32
N VAL A 45 -8.88 3.00 8.59
CA VAL A 45 -8.52 3.50 9.91
C VAL A 45 -9.73 3.27 10.79
N SER A 46 -9.71 2.18 11.56
CA SER A 46 -10.78 1.92 12.53
C SER A 46 -10.67 2.96 13.66
N SER A 47 -11.38 4.08 13.52
CA SER A 47 -11.64 5.00 14.63
C SER A 47 -12.63 4.33 15.58
N LEU A 48 -12.19 3.98 16.79
CA LEU A 48 -13.08 3.65 17.90
C LEU A 48 -13.67 4.93 18.50
#